data_AF-A0A1F6AVB3-F1
#
_entry.id   AF-A0A1F6AVB3-F1
#
_cell.length_a   1.000
_cell.length_b   1.000
_cell.length_c   1.000
_cell.angle_alpha   90.00
_cell.angle_beta   90.00
_cell.angle_gamma   90.00
#
_symmetry.space_group_name_H-M   'P 1'
#
loop_
_entity.id
_entity.type
_entity.pdbx_description
1 polymer ?
#
loop_
_entity_poly.entity_id
_entity_poly.type
_entity_poly.pdbx_seq_one_letter_code
_entity_poly.pdbx_strand_id
1 'polypeptide(L)'
;MHRSVAKLRGLGFIIWHARHEFYHIGLGLLWAWFLRERWNEFNSRWIFLSIVGSLLPDTDHVLYFFSWGKRESYSQQVLKYLRTKQWRNLTVFLQNGHKNQTNLASHNYYFMAILLGSALASSLYEWRVGIILFGAMFVHYIFDIADDVFMLGAINPNWRRWGREKPR
;
A
#
# COMPACT_ATOMS: atom_id res chain seq x y z
N MET A 1 -14.68 -3.34 -34.97
CA MET A 1 -15.40 -3.26 -33.67
C MET A 1 -14.67 -3.87 -32.46
N HIS A 2 -13.38 -4.25 -32.53
CA HIS A 2 -12.68 -4.90 -31.40
C HIS A 2 -12.14 -3.99 -30.28
N ARG A 3 -12.19 -2.65 -30.44
CA ARG A 3 -11.60 -1.70 -29.47
C ARG A 3 -12.48 -1.40 -28.24
N SER A 4 -13.80 -1.53 -28.31
CA SER A 4 -14.68 -1.20 -27.16
C SER A 4 -14.73 -2.30 -26.10
N VAL A 5 -14.64 -3.56 -26.51
CA VAL A 5 -14.71 -4.72 -25.60
C VAL A 5 -13.43 -4.84 -24.73
N ALA A 6 -12.27 -4.40 -25.23
CA ALA A 6 -11.03 -4.36 -24.46
C ALA A 6 -11.06 -3.31 -23.33
N LYS A 7 -11.79 -2.19 -23.50
CA LYS A 7 -11.95 -1.14 -22.48
C LYS A 7 -12.83 -1.59 -21.29
N LEU A 8 -13.90 -2.34 -21.56
CA LEU A 8 -14.75 -2.94 -20.52
C LEU A 8 -14.03 -4.01 -19.67
N ARG A 9 -12.95 -4.61 -20.20
CA ARG A 9 -12.25 -5.76 -19.59
C ARG A 9 -11.06 -5.38 -18.71
N GLY A 10 -10.48 -4.18 -18.87
CA GLY A 10 -9.49 -3.61 -17.95
C GLY A 10 -10.11 -3.06 -16.65
N LEU A 11 -11.44 -2.94 -16.62
CA LEU A 11 -12.20 -2.38 -15.50
C LEU A 11 -12.03 -3.20 -14.20
N GLY A 12 -11.92 -4.53 -14.30
CA GLY A 12 -11.79 -5.40 -13.11
C GLY A 12 -10.50 -5.20 -12.32
N PHE A 13 -9.38 -4.97 -13.02
CA PHE A 13 -8.10 -4.62 -12.40
C PHE A 13 -8.19 -3.27 -11.67
N ILE A 14 -8.74 -2.27 -12.36
CA ILE A 14 -8.95 -0.93 -11.81
C ILE A 14 -9.85 -1.00 -10.58
N ILE A 15 -10.94 -1.76 -10.62
CA ILE A 15 -11.88 -1.90 -9.50
C ILE A 15 -11.23 -2.58 -8.29
N TRP A 16 -10.48 -3.67 -8.49
CA TRP A 16 -9.87 -4.39 -7.37
C TRP A 16 -8.77 -3.57 -6.69
N HIS A 17 -7.85 -3.01 -7.47
CA HIS A 17 -6.78 -2.17 -6.92
C HIS A 17 -7.39 -0.93 -6.28
N ALA A 18 -8.31 -0.24 -6.97
CA ALA A 18 -9.00 0.91 -6.39
C ALA A 18 -9.72 0.57 -5.09
N ARG A 19 -10.32 -0.63 -4.95
CA ARG A 19 -10.96 -1.03 -3.68
C ARG A 19 -9.96 -1.07 -2.52
N HIS A 20 -8.76 -1.62 -2.73
CA HIS A 20 -7.72 -1.68 -1.72
C HIS A 20 -7.22 -0.27 -1.36
N GLU A 21 -6.93 0.55 -2.38
CA GLU A 21 -6.56 1.97 -2.19
C GLU A 21 -7.66 2.77 -1.48
N PHE A 22 -8.94 2.48 -1.75
CA PHE A 22 -10.07 3.13 -1.08
C PHE A 22 -10.14 2.77 0.41
N TYR A 23 -9.77 1.55 0.81
CA TYR A 23 -9.65 1.21 2.23
C TYR A 23 -8.55 2.03 2.90
N HIS A 24 -7.38 2.15 2.26
CA HIS A 24 -6.27 2.96 2.77
C HIS A 24 -6.64 4.43 2.91
N ILE A 25 -7.26 5.00 1.87
CA ILE A 25 -7.78 6.38 1.92
C ILE A 25 -8.82 6.52 3.04
N GLY A 26 -9.76 5.58 3.16
CA GLY A 26 -10.78 5.59 4.20
C GLY A 26 -10.18 5.62 5.60
N LEU A 27 -9.15 4.80 5.84
CA LEU A 27 -8.42 4.76 7.11
C LEU A 27 -7.61 6.04 7.35
N GLY A 28 -6.97 6.59 6.32
CA GLY A 28 -6.31 7.89 6.38
C GLY A 28 -7.29 9.01 6.74
N LEU A 29 -8.51 8.99 6.19
CA LEU A 29 -9.57 9.95 6.53
C LEU A 29 -10.07 9.76 7.97
N LEU A 30 -10.23 8.52 8.45
CA LEU A 30 -10.56 8.25 9.85
C LEU A 30 -9.47 8.75 10.80
N TRP A 31 -8.20 8.61 10.43
CA TRP A 31 -7.08 9.17 11.18
C TRP A 31 -7.12 10.70 11.21
N ALA A 32 -7.35 11.36 10.08
CA ALA A 32 -7.50 12.81 10.01
C ALA A 32 -8.69 13.32 10.83
N TRP A 33 -9.80 12.59 10.82
CA TRP A 33 -10.97 12.88 11.64
C TRP A 33 -10.65 12.78 13.14
N PHE A 34 -9.97 11.71 13.57
CA PHE A 34 -9.51 11.58 14.95
C PHE A 34 -8.63 12.77 15.39
N LEU A 35 -7.68 13.17 14.55
CA LEU A 35 -6.81 14.32 14.83
C LEU A 35 -7.57 15.65 14.86
N ARG A 36 -8.57 15.83 14.00
CA ARG A 36 -9.48 16.98 14.04
C ARG A 36 -10.17 17.08 15.40
N GLU A 37 -10.77 16.00 15.89
CA GLU A 37 -11.42 15.99 17.21
C GLU A 37 -10.41 16.26 18.33
N ARG A 38 -9.20 15.68 18.24
CA ARG A 38 -8.15 15.84 19.24
C ARG A 38 -7.58 17.26 19.32
N TRP A 39 -7.49 17.97 18.20
CA TRP A 39 -6.99 19.34 18.12
C TRP A 39 -8.09 20.40 18.08
N ASN A 40 -9.36 19.99 18.00
CA ASN A 40 -10.52 20.84 17.83
C ASN A 40 -10.38 21.85 16.67
N GLU A 41 -9.78 21.39 15.56
CA GLU A 41 -9.46 22.23 14.40
C GLU A 41 -9.73 21.47 13.10
N PHE A 42 -10.48 22.10 12.19
CA PHE A 42 -10.66 21.59 10.83
C PHE A 42 -9.64 22.22 9.89
N ASN A 43 -8.89 21.39 9.18
CA ASN A 43 -7.89 21.84 8.22
C ASN A 43 -7.88 20.93 6.99
N SER A 44 -8.29 21.46 5.83
CA SER A 44 -8.35 20.70 4.58
C SER A 44 -6.98 20.23 4.09
N ARG A 45 -5.90 20.94 4.44
CA ARG A 45 -4.52 20.52 4.10
C ARG A 45 -4.14 19.26 4.86
N TRP A 46 -4.61 19.10 6.10
CA TRP A 46 -4.36 17.90 6.89
C TRP A 46 -5.12 16.68 6.34
N ILE A 47 -6.35 16.89 5.87
CA ILE A 47 -7.11 15.84 5.18
C ILE A 47 -6.36 15.40 3.92
N PHE A 48 -5.95 16.34 3.07
CA PHE A 48 -5.18 16.04 1.87
C PHE A 48 -3.86 15.31 2.20
N LEU A 49 -3.14 15.78 3.23
CA LEU A 49 -1.91 15.15 3.67
C LEU A 49 -2.14 13.72 4.18
N SER A 50 -3.25 13.45 4.86
CA SER A 50 -3.59 12.10 5.32
C SER A 50 -3.89 11.16 4.15
N ILE A 51 -4.59 11.63 3.12
CA ILE A 51 -4.83 10.88 1.87
C ILE A 51 -3.50 10.55 1.18
N VAL A 52 -2.62 11.54 1.03
CA VAL A 52 -1.30 11.32 0.43
C VAL A 52 -0.49 10.35 1.29
N GLY A 53 -0.49 10.54 2.61
CA GLY A 53 0.19 9.68 3.58
C GLY A 53 -0.29 8.24 3.54
N SER A 54 -1.59 7.99 3.38
CA SER A 54 -2.14 6.64 3.29
C SER A 54 -1.79 5.90 1.98
N LEU A 55 -1.45 6.64 0.92
CA LEU A 55 -1.10 6.07 -0.40
C LEU A 55 0.42 5.98 -0.63
N LEU A 56 1.22 6.71 0.14
CA LEU A 56 2.68 6.70 0.02
C LEU A 56 3.30 5.31 0.21
N PRO A 57 2.88 4.48 1.19
CA PRO A 57 3.38 3.12 1.34
C PRO A 57 3.26 2.29 0.07
N ASP A 58 2.18 2.45 -0.70
CA ASP A 58 1.95 1.67 -1.92
C ASP A 58 2.93 1.99 -3.06
N THR A 59 3.62 3.13 -2.97
CA THR A 59 4.69 3.44 -3.93
C THR A 59 5.82 2.41 -3.88
N ASP A 60 6.01 1.69 -2.77
CA ASP A 60 6.99 0.60 -2.66
C ASP A 60 6.66 -0.56 -3.62
N HIS A 61 5.37 -0.91 -3.79
CA HIS A 61 4.95 -1.92 -4.77
C HIS A 61 5.29 -1.48 -6.19
N VAL A 62 4.98 -0.23 -6.53
CA VAL A 62 5.29 0.35 -7.84
C VAL A 62 6.80 0.31 -8.08
N LEU A 63 7.60 0.81 -7.14
CA LEU A 63 9.05 0.79 -7.22
C LEU A 63 9.57 -0.64 -7.37
N TYR A 64 9.07 -1.59 -6.58
CA TYR A 64 9.42 -3.00 -6.68
C TYR A 64 9.21 -3.54 -8.10
N PHE A 65 8.05 -3.34 -8.72
CA PHE A 65 7.76 -3.83 -10.07
C PHE A 65 8.69 -3.24 -11.14
N PHE A 66 9.04 -1.95 -11.01
CA PHE A 66 9.81 -1.24 -12.03
C PHE A 66 11.32 -1.27 -11.82
N SER A 67 11.80 -1.65 -10.63
CA SER A 67 13.22 -1.63 -10.29
C SER A 67 13.76 -3.01 -9.90
N TRP A 68 13.86 -3.33 -8.61
CA TRP A 68 14.57 -4.51 -8.13
C TRP A 68 13.77 -5.80 -8.27
N GLY A 69 12.45 -5.73 -8.15
CA GLY A 69 11.55 -6.86 -8.39
C GLY A 69 11.38 -7.19 -9.87
N LYS A 70 11.87 -6.34 -10.79
CA LYS A 70 11.64 -6.47 -12.25
C LYS A 70 12.04 -7.84 -12.82
N ARG A 71 13.06 -8.51 -12.25
CA ARG A 71 13.55 -9.82 -12.72
C ARG A 71 12.86 -11.01 -12.05
N GLU A 72 12.03 -10.79 -11.03
CA GLU A 72 11.32 -11.86 -10.34
C GLU A 72 10.21 -12.43 -11.22
N SER A 73 9.96 -13.74 -11.08
CA SER A 73 8.97 -14.47 -11.90
C SER A 73 7.60 -13.82 -11.85
N TYR A 74 7.17 -13.37 -10.67
CA TYR A 74 5.92 -12.66 -10.48
C TYR A 74 5.87 -11.36 -11.30
N SER A 75 6.86 -10.47 -11.16
CA SER A 75 6.93 -9.20 -11.89
C SER A 75 7.02 -9.41 -13.40
N GLN A 76 7.80 -10.41 -13.85
CA GLN A 76 7.86 -10.78 -15.27
C GLN A 76 6.51 -11.23 -15.80
N GLN A 77 5.75 -12.00 -15.01
CA GLN A 77 4.41 -12.44 -15.37
C GLN A 77 3.41 -11.28 -15.42
N VAL A 78 3.47 -10.35 -14.46
CA VAL A 78 2.69 -9.10 -14.47
C VAL A 78 2.99 -8.28 -15.72
N LEU A 79 4.28 -8.02 -16.00
CA LEU A 79 4.72 -7.28 -17.18
C LEU A 79 4.32 -7.98 -18.48
N LYS A 80 4.36 -9.32 -18.53
CA LYS A 80 3.89 -10.11 -19.67
C LYS A 80 2.39 -9.92 -19.89
N TYR A 81 1.58 -10.01 -18.85
CA TYR A 81 0.13 -9.77 -18.98
C TYR A 81 -0.21 -8.35 -19.39
N LEU A 82 0.54 -7.35 -18.90
CA LEU A 82 0.40 -5.95 -19.30
C LEU A 82 0.72 -5.75 -20.79
N ARG A 83 1.88 -6.26 -21.25
CA ARG A 83 2.30 -6.17 -22.67
C ARG A 83 1.33 -6.88 -23.61
N THR A 84 0.83 -8.04 -23.20
CA THR A 84 -0.11 -8.86 -23.99
C THR A 84 -1.58 -8.46 -23.79
N LYS A 85 -1.86 -7.42 -22.98
CA LYS A 85 -3.21 -6.91 -22.69
C LYS A 85 -4.17 -7.98 -22.15
N GLN A 86 -3.63 -8.96 -21.42
CA GLN A 86 -4.41 -10.05 -20.80
C GLN A 86 -5.00 -9.62 -19.45
N TRP A 87 -5.85 -8.59 -19.45
CA TRP A 87 -6.34 -7.92 -18.24
C TRP A 87 -7.07 -8.83 -17.24
N ARG A 88 -7.84 -9.82 -17.71
CA ARG A 88 -8.51 -10.78 -16.82
C ARG A 88 -7.50 -11.64 -16.08
N ASN A 89 -6.55 -12.22 -16.81
CA ASN A 89 -5.51 -13.06 -16.24
C ASN A 89 -4.61 -12.24 -15.31
N LEU A 90 -4.32 -10.99 -15.67
CA LEU A 90 -3.61 -10.06 -14.79
C LEU A 90 -4.39 -9.85 -13.48
N THR A 91 -5.68 -9.54 -13.56
CA THR A 91 -6.50 -9.27 -12.36
C THR A 91 -6.52 -10.48 -11.44
N VAL A 92 -6.80 -11.68 -11.98
CA VAL A 92 -6.82 -12.93 -11.20
C VAL A 92 -5.44 -13.25 -10.63
N PHE A 93 -4.38 -13.06 -11.42
CA PHE A 93 -3.00 -13.32 -10.98
C PHE A 93 -2.56 -12.39 -9.86
N LEU A 94 -2.89 -11.11 -9.95
CA LEU A 94 -2.61 -10.13 -8.90
C LEU A 94 -3.41 -10.46 -7.64
N GLN A 95 -4.72 -10.69 -7.76
CA GLN A 95 -5.60 -11.06 -6.65
C GLN A 95 -5.04 -12.26 -5.86
N ASN A 96 -4.58 -13.29 -6.56
CA ASN A 96 -4.12 -14.52 -5.92
C ASN A 96 -2.65 -14.47 -5.46
N GLY A 97 -1.85 -13.50 -5.92
CA GLY A 97 -0.40 -13.57 -5.77
C GLY A 97 0.29 -12.33 -5.21
N HIS A 98 -0.36 -11.16 -5.15
CA HIS A 98 0.31 -9.94 -4.66
C HIS A 98 0.73 -10.04 -3.19
N LYS A 99 -0.09 -10.68 -2.35
CA LYS A 99 0.25 -10.96 -0.94
C LYS A 99 1.37 -11.99 -0.76
N ASN A 100 1.71 -12.76 -1.79
CA ASN A 100 2.83 -13.71 -1.73
C ASN A 100 4.17 -13.08 -2.13
N GLN A 101 4.18 -11.78 -2.45
CA GLN A 101 5.42 -11.05 -2.71
C GLN A 101 6.11 -10.72 -1.38
N THR A 102 7.35 -11.19 -1.21
CA THR A 102 8.08 -11.08 0.07
C THR A 102 9.30 -10.16 0.00
N ASN A 103 9.40 -9.29 -1.00
CA ASN A 103 10.62 -8.49 -1.28
C ASN A 103 10.37 -6.97 -1.33
N LEU A 104 9.32 -6.52 -0.64
CA LEU A 104 8.98 -5.11 -0.49
C LEU A 104 9.88 -4.48 0.59
N ALA A 105 10.44 -3.30 0.31
CA ALA A 105 11.47 -2.71 1.14
C ALA A 105 10.90 -2.08 2.42
N SER A 106 9.70 -1.49 2.36
CA SER A 106 9.11 -0.76 3.48
C SER A 106 8.06 -1.55 4.26
N HIS A 107 7.61 -2.70 3.74
CA HIS A 107 6.59 -3.55 4.37
C HIS A 107 7.21 -4.48 5.43
N ASN A 108 7.78 -3.88 6.47
CA ASN A 108 8.40 -4.59 7.58
C ASN A 108 8.23 -3.87 8.93
N TYR A 109 8.32 -4.64 10.02
CA TYR A 109 8.09 -4.13 11.37
C TYR A 109 9.09 -3.07 11.81
N TYR A 110 10.33 -3.10 11.31
CA TYR A 110 11.30 -2.07 11.64
C TYR A 110 10.92 -0.73 10.98
N PHE A 111 10.39 -0.74 9.76
CA PHE A 111 9.93 0.48 9.09
C PHE A 111 8.70 1.04 9.80
N MET A 112 7.78 0.17 10.23
CA MET A 112 6.67 0.58 11.10
C MET A 112 7.15 1.16 12.43
N ALA A 113 8.19 0.59 13.05
CA ALA A 113 8.76 1.12 14.28
C ALA A 113 9.37 2.51 14.06
N ILE A 114 10.04 2.75 12.92
CA ILE A 114 10.52 4.08 12.53
C ILE A 114 9.33 5.03 12.39
N LEU A 115 8.27 4.66 11.67
CA LEU A 115 7.08 5.50 11.50
C LEU A 115 6.41 5.85 12.83
N LEU A 116 6.22 4.85 13.70
CA LEU A 116 5.66 5.06 15.04
C LEU A 116 6.55 5.99 15.86
N GLY A 117 7.86 5.74 15.87
CA GLY A 117 8.85 6.59 16.54
C GLY A 117 8.83 8.02 16.00
N SER A 118 8.74 8.20 14.68
CA SER A 118 8.61 9.52 14.03
C SER A 118 7.30 10.21 14.37
N ALA A 119 6.17 9.50 14.44
CA ALA A 119 4.88 10.07 14.84
C ALA A 119 4.88 10.50 16.31
N LEU A 120 5.47 9.70 17.20
CA LEU A 120 5.65 10.02 18.61
C LEU A 120 6.57 11.22 18.80
N ALA A 121 7.74 11.23 18.13
CA ALA A 121 8.65 12.38 18.15
C ALA A 121 7.96 13.64 17.63
N SER A 122 7.23 13.54 16.51
CA SER A 122 6.45 14.66 15.98
C SER A 122 5.41 15.17 16.99
N SER A 123 4.83 14.28 17.80
CA SER A 123 3.90 14.64 18.87
C SER A 123 4.57 15.42 20.01
N LEU A 124 5.80 15.05 20.38
CA LEU A 124 6.57 15.75 21.41
C LEU A 124 6.98 17.17 21.01
N TYR A 125 7.23 17.41 19.71
CA TYR A 125 7.60 18.71 19.16
C TYR A 125 6.42 19.48 18.55
N GLU A 126 5.18 19.02 18.77
CA GLU A 126 3.96 19.60 18.20
C GLU A 126 3.97 19.76 16.67
N TRP A 127 4.78 18.94 15.98
CA TRP A 127 4.89 18.94 14.53
C TRP A 127 3.70 18.21 13.89
N ARG A 128 2.55 18.91 13.81
CA ARG A 128 1.26 18.36 13.34
C ARG A 128 1.35 17.66 11.99
N VAL A 129 2.12 18.22 11.04
CA VAL A 129 2.36 17.63 9.72
C VAL A 129 2.97 16.23 9.83
N GLY A 130 3.98 16.06 10.69
CA GLY A 130 4.61 14.75 10.92
C GLY A 130 3.65 13.75 11.55
N ILE A 131 2.83 14.18 12.53
CA ILE A 131 1.83 13.32 13.19
C ILE A 131 0.82 12.78 12.19
N ILE A 132 0.31 13.64 11.31
CA ILE A 132 -0.65 13.25 10.26
C ILE A 132 0.00 12.27 9.30
N LEU A 133 1.16 12.63 8.74
CA LEU A 133 1.81 11.87 7.68
C LEU A 133 2.25 10.48 8.16
N PHE A 134 3.03 10.42 9.24
CA PHE A 134 3.54 9.16 9.76
C PHE A 134 2.44 8.30 10.37
N GLY A 135 1.44 8.90 11.00
CA GLY A 135 0.26 8.20 11.51
C GLY A 135 -0.55 7.55 10.38
N ALA A 136 -0.82 8.28 9.29
CA ALA A 136 -1.54 7.74 8.13
C ALA A 136 -0.79 6.55 7.50
N MET A 137 0.53 6.67 7.31
CA MET A 137 1.37 5.57 6.81
C MET A 137 1.39 4.38 7.77
N PHE A 138 1.42 4.63 9.09
CA PHE A 138 1.41 3.56 10.08
C PHE A 138 0.07 2.80 10.07
N VAL A 139 -1.05 3.50 10.01
CA VAL A 139 -2.39 2.90 9.93
C VAL A 139 -2.54 2.06 8.64
N HIS A 140 -2.01 2.54 7.51
CA HIS A 140 -1.93 1.75 6.28
C HIS A 140 -1.26 0.38 6.53
N TYR A 141 -0.08 0.36 7.14
CA TYR A 141 0.63 -0.90 7.38
C TYR A 141 -0.07 -1.82 8.39
N ILE A 142 -0.76 -1.25 9.38
CA ILE A 142 -1.59 -2.04 10.30
C ILE A 142 -2.72 -2.74 9.54
N PHE A 143 -3.37 -2.04 8.61
CA PHE A 143 -4.38 -2.65 7.75
C PHE A 143 -3.81 -3.74 6.88
N ASP A 144 -2.65 -3.53 6.26
CA ASP A 144 -2.03 -4.56 5.42
C ASP A 144 -1.66 -5.83 6.18
N ILE A 145 -1.18 -5.71 7.43
CA ILE A 145 -0.95 -6.88 8.29
C ILE A 145 -2.27 -7.59 8.62
N ALA A 146 -3.31 -6.83 8.94
CA ALA A 146 -4.63 -7.42 9.21
C ALA A 146 -5.15 -8.16 7.97
N ASP A 147 -5.05 -7.53 6.80
CA ASP A 147 -5.44 -8.10 5.51
C ASP A 147 -4.62 -9.35 5.15
N ASP A 148 -3.33 -9.40 5.49
CA ASP A 148 -2.51 -10.63 5.37
C ASP A 148 -3.10 -11.76 6.23
N VAL A 149 -3.45 -11.49 7.49
CA VAL A 149 -4.07 -12.49 8.37
C VAL A 149 -5.40 -12.98 7.80
N PHE A 150 -6.23 -12.08 7.27
CA PHE A 150 -7.52 -12.45 6.69
C PHE A 150 -7.39 -13.22 5.37
N MET A 151 -6.43 -12.85 4.51
CA MET A 151 -6.29 -13.43 3.17
C MET A 151 -5.39 -14.67 3.14
N LEU A 152 -4.33 -14.70 3.95
CA LEU A 152 -3.34 -15.78 3.98
C LEU A 152 -3.50 -16.72 5.18
N GLY A 153 -4.27 -16.32 6.20
CA GLY A 153 -4.33 -17.03 7.49
C GLY A 153 -3.09 -16.84 8.36
N ALA A 154 -2.13 -16.03 7.92
CA ALA A 154 -0.87 -15.75 8.60
C ALA A 154 -0.27 -14.42 8.11
N ILE A 155 0.64 -13.84 8.89
CA ILE A 155 1.36 -12.63 8.52
C ILE A 155 2.41 -12.95 7.45
N ASN A 156 2.49 -12.15 6.38
CA ASN A 156 3.50 -12.31 5.32
C ASN A 156 4.92 -12.31 5.93
N PRO A 157 5.80 -13.28 5.57
CA PRO A 157 7.17 -13.34 6.09
C PRO A 157 8.02 -12.08 5.88
N ASN A 158 7.70 -11.25 4.88
CA ASN A 158 8.36 -9.97 4.63
C ASN A 158 8.35 -9.07 5.86
N TRP A 159 7.26 -9.10 6.64
CA TRP A 159 7.11 -8.26 7.82
C TRP A 159 8.23 -8.44 8.84
N ARG A 160 8.80 -9.65 8.91
CA ARG A 160 9.83 -10.05 9.89
C ARG A 160 11.25 -9.76 9.44
N ARG A 161 11.45 -9.22 8.23
CA ARG A 161 12.78 -9.03 7.66
C ARG A 161 12.98 -7.59 7.21
N TRP A 162 14.17 -7.06 7.46
CA TRP A 162 14.61 -5.85 6.77
C TRP A 162 15.19 -6.20 5.40
N GLY A 163 14.64 -5.60 4.35
CA GLY A 163 15.14 -5.79 2.99
C GLY A 163 14.85 -7.16 2.38
N ARG A 164 15.60 -7.48 1.32
CA ARG A 164 15.28 -8.54 0.36
C ARG A 164 15.69 -9.93 0.85
N GLU A 165 15.01 -10.97 0.35
CA GLU A 165 15.52 -12.32 0.44
C GLU A 165 16.84 -12.42 -0.33
N LYS A 166 17.88 -12.96 0.30
CA LYS A 166 19.10 -13.30 -0.44
C LYS A 166 18.75 -14.41 -1.43
N PRO A 167 19.13 -14.30 -2.72
CA PRO A 167 19.00 -15.41 -3.64
C PRO A 167 19.72 -16.63 -3.06
N ARG A 168 19.05 -17.77 -3.05
CA ARG A 168 19.68 -19.06 -2.75
C ARG A 168 20.50 -19.53 -3.95
#